data_AF-A0A2H0YKY8-F1
#
_entry.id   AF-A0A2H0YKY8-F1
#
_cell.length_a   1.000
_cell.length_b   1.000
_cell.length_c   1.000
_cell.angle_alpha   90.00
_cell.angle_beta   90.00
_cell.angle_gamma   90.00
#
_symmetry.space_group_name_H-M   'P 1'
#
loop_
_entity.id
_entity.type
_entity.pdbx_description
1 polymer ?
#
loop_
_entity_poly.entity_id
_entity_poly.type
_entity_poly.pdbx_seq_one_letter_code
_entity_poly.pdbx_strand_id
1 'polypeptide(L)'
;MFGFFKKKKKEPENLKEILAQFKDLKENFEILSKELKNLKEKNLFSIQKISIFRYNPFSDIGSNQSFSIALLDGNDSGVIITSLYTREGNRTYGKPIEKGISKYTLSEEEKEAIERAKGSQIQPQPISNGLGCPVL
;
A
#
# COMPACT_ATOMS: atom_id res chain seq x y z
N MET A 1 13.16 -25.10 30.81
CA MET A 1 13.34 -24.46 32.12
C MET A 1 13.51 -22.95 31.89
N PHE A 2 12.42 -22.18 31.88
CA PHE A 2 12.45 -20.71 31.82
C PHE A 2 11.37 -20.19 32.76
N GLY A 3 11.80 -19.73 33.94
CA GLY A 3 10.94 -19.21 34.99
C GLY A 3 10.55 -17.77 34.72
N PHE A 4 9.27 -17.54 34.46
CA PHE A 4 8.67 -16.21 34.41
C PHE A 4 8.59 -15.62 35.83
N PHE A 5 9.56 -14.78 36.18
CA PHE A 5 9.50 -13.94 37.38
C PHE A 5 8.41 -12.89 37.21
N LYS A 6 7.20 -13.17 37.72
CA LYS A 6 6.17 -12.15 37.96
C LYS A 6 6.63 -11.25 39.12
N LYS A 7 7.30 -10.13 38.81
CA LYS A 7 7.44 -9.02 39.77
C LYS A 7 6.04 -8.43 39.99
N LYS A 8 5.40 -8.74 41.13
CA LYS A 8 4.25 -7.98 41.63
C LYS A 8 4.71 -6.53 41.81
N LYS A 9 4.19 -5.59 41.02
CA LYS A 9 4.33 -4.15 41.28
C LYS A 9 3.62 -3.87 42.60
N LYS A 10 4.35 -3.41 43.62
CA LYS A 10 3.78 -2.92 44.88
C LYS A 10 2.86 -1.74 44.56
N GLU A 11 1.68 -1.73 45.17
CA GLU A 11 0.83 -0.53 45.20
C GLU A 11 1.57 0.57 45.96
N PRO A 12 1.53 1.83 45.50
CA PRO A 12 2.25 2.91 46.14
C PRO A 12 1.72 3.11 47.56
N GLU A 13 2.59 2.96 48.55
CA GLU A 13 2.22 3.00 49.97
C GLU A 13 2.08 4.46 50.46
N ASN A 14 2.63 5.44 49.73
CA ASN A 14 2.65 6.86 50.13
C ASN A 14 2.51 7.86 48.96
N LEU A 15 2.04 9.08 49.26
CA LEU A 15 1.87 10.18 48.29
C LEU A 15 3.16 10.52 47.52
N LYS A 16 4.33 10.40 48.16
CA LYS A 16 5.64 10.61 47.50
C LYS A 16 5.90 9.58 46.39
N GLU A 17 5.49 8.32 46.60
CA GLU A 17 5.65 7.26 45.59
C GLU A 17 4.68 7.46 44.43
N ILE A 18 3.44 7.90 44.71
CA ILE A 18 2.47 8.28 43.68
C ILE A 18 3.04 9.42 42.82
N LEU A 19 3.60 10.47 43.44
CA LEU A 19 4.21 11.58 42.72
C LEU A 19 5.40 11.14 41.86
N ALA A 20 6.24 10.23 42.35
CA ALA A 20 7.33 9.66 41.58
C ALA A 20 6.80 8.86 40.37
N GLN A 21 5.82 7.98 40.57
CA GLN A 21 5.19 7.22 39.48
C GLN A 21 4.53 8.13 38.44
N PHE A 22 3.91 9.24 38.87
CA PHE A 22 3.29 10.20 37.96
C PHE A 22 4.32 10.94 37.11
N LYS A 23 5.49 11.26 37.69
CA LYS A 23 6.61 11.84 36.96
C LYS A 23 7.17 10.85 35.94
N ASP A 24 7.42 9.60 36.34
CA ASP A 24 7.89 8.54 35.45
C ASP A 24 6.88 8.29 34.31
N LEU A 25 5.58 8.30 34.61
CA LEU A 25 4.54 8.14 33.60
C LEU A 25 4.56 9.29 32.59
N LYS A 26 4.73 10.54 33.05
CA LYS A 26 4.82 11.70 32.18
C LYS A 26 6.04 11.60 31.25
N GLU A 27 7.21 11.24 31.78
CA GLU A 27 8.43 11.05 30.98
C GLU A 27 8.25 9.94 29.94
N ASN A 28 7.69 8.80 30.32
CA ASN A 28 7.39 7.71 29.39
C ASN A 28 6.38 8.12 28.30
N PHE A 29 5.37 8.92 28.66
CA PHE A 29 4.40 9.42 27.71
C PHE A 29 5.02 10.38 26.68
N GLU A 30 5.96 11.24 27.11
CA GLU A 30 6.72 12.12 26.21
C GLU A 30 7.58 11.31 25.23
N ILE A 31 8.26 10.26 25.71
CA ILE A 31 9.06 9.35 24.87
C ILE A 31 8.17 8.65 23.85
N LEU A 32 7.07 8.02 24.29
CA LEU A 32 6.12 7.33 23.41
C LEU A 32 5.54 8.27 22.35
N SER A 33 5.18 9.49 22.75
CA SER A 33 4.66 10.49 21.82
C SER A 33 5.68 10.84 20.73
N LYS A 34 6.97 10.94 21.10
CA LYS A 34 8.05 11.19 20.15
C LYS A 34 8.28 10.00 19.22
N GLU A 35 8.26 8.78 19.74
CA GLU A 35 8.39 7.57 18.93
C GLU A 35 7.23 7.41 17.94
N LEU A 36 6.00 7.66 18.39
CA LEU A 36 4.81 7.65 17.54
C LEU A 36 4.90 8.69 16.43
N LYS A 37 5.39 9.90 16.73
CA LYS A 37 5.62 10.94 15.72
C LYS A 37 6.62 10.47 14.67
N ASN A 38 7.78 9.96 15.11
CA ASN A 38 8.81 9.45 14.21
C ASN A 38 8.29 8.29 13.33
N LEU A 39 7.49 7.39 13.90
CA LEU A 39 6.90 6.28 13.16
C LEU A 39 5.92 6.77 12.10
N LYS A 40 5.05 7.74 12.44
CA LYS A 40 4.13 8.36 11.49
C LYS A 40 4.88 9.02 10.33
N GLU A 41 5.94 9.77 10.62
CA GLU A 41 6.77 10.42 9.60
C GLU A 41 7.43 9.41 8.66
N LYS A 42 7.99 8.32 9.18
CA LYS A 42 8.57 7.25 8.36
C LYS A 42 7.53 6.47 7.55
N ASN A 43 6.35 6.26 8.12
CA ASN A 43 5.28 5.53 7.46
C ASN A 43 4.79 6.25 6.19
N LEU A 44 4.90 7.59 6.11
CA LEU A 44 4.53 8.35 4.91
C LEU A 44 5.32 7.95 3.66
N PHE A 45 6.56 7.48 3.82
CA PHE A 45 7.43 7.04 2.71
C PHE A 45 7.42 5.53 2.49
N SER A 46 6.66 4.79 3.30
CA SER A 46 6.54 3.34 3.15
C SER A 46 5.47 3.02 2.10
N ILE A 47 5.72 2.03 1.25
CA ILE A 47 4.70 1.54 0.31
C ILE A 47 3.52 0.99 1.11
N GLN A 48 2.36 1.60 0.93
CA GLN A 48 1.13 1.25 1.67
C GLN A 48 -0.12 1.27 0.77
N LYS A 49 0.01 1.75 -0.47
CA LYS A 49 -1.05 1.82 -1.48
C LYS A 49 -0.65 0.91 -2.64
N ILE A 50 -1.33 -0.22 -2.79
CA ILE A 50 -0.97 -1.27 -3.75
C ILE A 50 -2.19 -1.66 -4.58
N SER A 51 -2.00 -1.79 -5.90
CA SER A 51 -3.01 -2.37 -6.77
C SER A 51 -2.38 -3.24 -7.84
N ILE A 52 -3.16 -4.20 -8.35
CA ILE A 52 -2.85 -4.93 -9.57
C ILE A 52 -4.04 -4.82 -10.51
N PHE A 53 -3.77 -4.39 -11.73
CA PHE A 53 -4.76 -4.34 -12.79
C PHE A 53 -4.35 -5.30 -13.92
N ARG A 54 -5.20 -6.28 -14.21
CA ARG A 54 -4.98 -7.26 -15.27
C ARG A 54 -5.85 -6.91 -16.47
N TYR A 55 -5.27 -7.00 -17.66
CA TYR A 55 -5.93 -6.61 -18.90
C TYR A 55 -5.36 -7.38 -20.08
N ASN A 56 -6.02 -7.23 -21.22
CA ASN A 56 -5.54 -7.71 -22.50
C ASN A 56 -5.30 -6.53 -23.45
N PRO A 57 -4.03 -6.18 -23.73
CA PRO A 57 -3.70 -5.07 -24.63
C PRO A 57 -3.95 -5.41 -26.11
N PHE A 58 -4.20 -6.68 -26.46
CA PHE A 58 -4.40 -7.13 -27.83
C PHE A 58 -5.63 -8.03 -27.94
N SER A 59 -6.70 -7.54 -28.59
CA SER A 59 -7.96 -8.28 -28.80
C SER A 59 -7.79 -9.66 -29.48
N ASP A 60 -6.69 -9.87 -30.19
CA ASP A 60 -6.45 -11.03 -31.04
C ASP A 60 -5.67 -12.17 -30.34
N ILE A 61 -5.27 -11.95 -29.09
CA ILE A 61 -4.59 -12.94 -28.24
C ILE A 61 -5.51 -13.16 -27.05
N GLY A 62 -6.20 -14.30 -26.99
CA GLY A 62 -7.27 -14.57 -26.01
C GLY A 62 -6.83 -14.74 -24.54
N SER A 63 -5.85 -13.98 -24.04
CA SER A 63 -5.38 -14.09 -22.67
C SER A 63 -5.23 -12.73 -21.94
N ASN A 64 -5.79 -12.63 -20.73
CA ASN A 64 -5.55 -11.51 -19.79
C ASN A 64 -4.24 -11.73 -19.02
N GLN A 65 -3.14 -11.87 -19.74
CA GLN A 65 -1.81 -12.13 -19.17
C GLN A 65 -0.99 -10.87 -18.92
N SER A 66 -1.41 -9.73 -19.47
CA SER A 66 -0.76 -8.45 -19.18
C SER A 66 -1.28 -7.87 -17.87
N PHE A 67 -0.43 -7.11 -17.18
CA PHE A 67 -0.79 -6.47 -15.92
C PHE A 67 -0.01 -5.18 -15.68
N SER A 68 -0.58 -4.31 -14.85
CA SER A 68 0.10 -3.16 -14.28
C SER A 68 -0.07 -3.18 -12.75
N ILE A 69 1.03 -3.02 -12.03
CA ILE A 69 1.10 -2.99 -10.57
C ILE A 69 1.52 -1.60 -10.14
N ALA A 70 0.68 -0.90 -9.40
CA ALA A 70 1.03 0.37 -8.77
C ALA A 70 1.45 0.13 -7.32
N LEU A 71 2.64 0.60 -6.95
CA LEU A 71 3.21 0.56 -5.60
C LEU A 71 3.46 2.00 -5.16
N LEU A 72 2.61 2.53 -4.29
CA LEU A 72 2.65 3.93 -3.87
C LEU A 72 2.76 4.06 -2.33
N ASP A 73 3.40 5.13 -1.90
CA ASP A 73 3.54 5.53 -0.50
C ASP A 73 2.33 6.39 -0.03
N GLY A 74 2.45 6.98 1.17
CA GLY A 74 1.42 7.87 1.71
C GLY A 74 1.20 9.15 0.88
N ASN A 75 2.22 9.59 0.14
CA ASN A 75 2.23 10.79 -0.68
C ASN A 75 1.94 10.50 -2.18
N ASP A 76 1.38 9.33 -2.49
CA ASP A 76 1.11 8.87 -3.87
C ASP A 76 2.37 8.81 -4.74
N SER A 77 3.54 8.61 -4.13
CA SER A 77 4.81 8.49 -4.82
C SER A 77 5.32 7.06 -4.76
N GLY A 78 6.02 6.61 -5.79
CA GLY A 78 6.50 5.24 -5.88
C GLY A 78 6.77 4.81 -7.30
N VAL A 79 6.27 3.64 -7.69
CA VAL A 79 6.56 3.03 -8.99
C VAL A 79 5.34 2.31 -9.53
N ILE A 80 5.20 2.34 -10.85
CA ILE A 80 4.33 1.42 -11.58
C ILE A 80 5.17 0.44 -12.38
N ILE A 81 4.81 -0.84 -12.29
CA ILE A 81 5.43 -1.93 -13.03
C ILE A 81 4.38 -2.50 -13.98
N THR A 82 4.66 -2.45 -15.27
CA THR A 82 3.76 -2.95 -16.31
C THR A 82 4.40 -4.10 -17.04
N SER A 83 3.68 -5.20 -17.16
CA SER A 83 4.08 -6.38 -17.92
C SER A 83 3.12 -6.56 -19.08
N LEU A 84 3.66 -6.45 -20.31
CA LEU A 84 2.92 -6.65 -21.54
C LEU A 84 3.27 -8.02 -22.13
N TYR A 85 2.27 -8.87 -22.26
CA TYR A 85 2.40 -10.16 -22.90
C TYR A 85 2.09 -10.05 -24.39
N THR A 86 3.03 -10.47 -25.25
CA THR A 86 2.88 -10.52 -26.70
C THR A 86 3.21 -11.93 -27.21
N ARG A 87 2.91 -12.21 -28.49
CA ARG A 87 3.30 -13.47 -29.15
C ARG A 87 4.81 -13.71 -29.16
N GLU A 88 5.59 -12.64 -29.15
CA GLU A 88 7.06 -12.68 -29.22
C GLU A 88 7.71 -12.82 -27.83
N GLY A 89 6.93 -12.64 -26.75
CA GLY A 89 7.40 -12.75 -25.38
C GLY A 89 6.78 -11.74 -24.43
N ASN A 90 7.34 -11.62 -23.24
CA ASN A 90 6.90 -10.67 -22.22
C ASN A 90 7.85 -9.47 -22.14
N ARG A 91 7.31 -8.25 -22.13
CA ARG A 91 8.08 -7.03 -21.89
C ARG A 91 7.62 -6.39 -20.59
N THR A 92 8.57 -6.09 -19.70
CA THR A 92 8.30 -5.44 -18.43
C THR A 92 8.89 -4.03 -18.40
N TYR A 93 8.10 -3.06 -17.99
CA TYR A 93 8.42 -1.64 -17.90
C TYR A 93 8.26 -1.18 -16.45
N GLY A 94 9.12 -0.26 -16.03
CA GLY A 94 9.00 0.42 -14.74
C GLY A 94 8.99 1.93 -14.96
N LYS A 95 7.98 2.62 -14.44
CA LYS A 95 7.91 4.09 -14.48
C LYS A 95 7.80 4.64 -13.06
N PRO A 96 8.60 5.66 -12.70
CA PRO A 96 8.48 6.32 -11.41
C PRO A 96 7.20 7.17 -11.37
N ILE A 97 6.56 7.21 -10.21
CA ILE A 97 5.40 8.05 -9.89
C ILE A 97 5.82 9.03 -8.80
N GLU A 98 5.58 10.32 -9.03
CA GLU A 98 5.79 11.40 -8.07
C GLU A 98 4.43 12.05 -7.83
N LYS A 99 3.88 11.95 -6.63
CA LYS A 99 2.59 12.56 -6.25
C LYS A 99 1.42 12.22 -7.21
N GLY A 100 1.35 10.96 -7.63
CA GLY A 100 0.30 10.45 -8.52
C GLY A 100 0.50 10.77 -10.01
N ILE A 101 1.58 11.46 -10.40
CA ILE A 101 1.90 11.75 -11.80
C ILE A 101 3.25 11.13 -12.19
N SER A 102 3.42 10.81 -13.47
CA SER A 102 4.72 10.37 -14.00
C SER A 102 5.26 11.38 -14.99
N LYS A 103 6.59 11.47 -15.07
CA LYS A 103 7.29 12.21 -16.14
C LYS A 103 7.18 11.50 -17.49
N TYR A 104 6.89 10.21 -17.49
CA TYR A 104 6.70 9.40 -18.68
C TYR A 104 5.21 9.29 -19.00
N THR A 105 4.89 9.16 -20.29
CA THR A 105 3.51 8.90 -20.73
C THR A 105 3.00 7.60 -20.13
N LEU A 106 1.88 7.67 -19.42
CA LEU A 106 1.20 6.51 -18.85
C LEU A 106 0.11 6.01 -19.80
N SER A 107 -0.02 4.69 -19.94
CA SER A 107 -1.17 4.08 -20.62
C SER A 107 -2.44 4.24 -19.79
N GLU A 108 -3.62 4.00 -20.38
CA GLU A 108 -4.88 4.06 -19.65
C GLU A 108 -4.94 2.98 -18.55
N GLU A 109 -4.37 1.82 -18.81
CA GLU A 109 -4.29 0.72 -17.84
C GLU A 109 -3.34 1.03 -16.68
N GLU A 110 -2.26 1.78 -16.95
CA GLU A 110 -1.35 2.25 -15.91
C GLU A 110 -2.01 3.30 -15.02
N LYS A 111 -2.75 4.24 -15.61
CA LYS A 111 -3.53 5.24 -14.86
C LYS A 111 -4.60 4.57 -14.00
N GLU A 112 -5.31 3.59 -14.56
CA GLU A 112 -6.31 2.80 -13.84
C GLU A 112 -5.69 2.08 -12.64
N ALA A 113 -4.51 1.47 -12.79
CA ALA A 113 -3.80 0.85 -11.67
C ALA A 113 -3.45 1.88 -10.59
N ILE A 114 -2.94 3.05 -10.94
CA ILE A 114 -2.60 4.12 -10.00
C ILE A 114 -3.84 4.59 -9.23
N GLU A 115 -4.96 4.83 -9.92
CA GLU A 115 -6.21 5.25 -9.27
C GLU A 115 -6.77 4.20 -8.32
N ARG A 116 -6.70 2.91 -8.70
CA ARG A 116 -7.07 1.81 -7.79
C ARG A 116 -6.19 1.76 -6.55
N ALA A 117 -4.87 1.99 -6.69
CA ALA A 117 -3.95 2.01 -5.55
C ALA A 117 -4.23 3.17 -4.60
N LYS A 118 -4.68 4.32 -5.13
CA LYS A 118 -5.07 5.50 -4.36
C LYS A 118 -6.38 5.31 -3.57
N GLY A 119 -7.11 4.22 -3.82
CA GLY A 119 -8.40 3.94 -3.16
C GLY A 119 -9.60 4.58 -3.85
N SER A 120 -9.42 5.13 -5.05
CA SER A 120 -10.52 5.50 -5.94
C SER A 120 -11.24 4.21 -6.34
N GLN A 121 -12.39 3.91 -5.72
CA GLN A 121 -13.19 2.73 -6.04
C GLN A 121 -13.59 2.78 -7.52
N ILE A 122 -12.97 1.94 -8.34
CA ILE A 122 -13.43 1.66 -9.70
C ILE A 122 -13.67 0.16 -9.78
N GLN A 123 -14.90 -0.17 -10.15
CA GLN A 123 -15.42 -1.54 -10.26
C GLN A 123 -14.51 -2.37 -11.17
N PRO A 124 -14.37 -3.69 -10.92
CA PRO A 124 -13.70 -4.57 -11.86
C PRO A 124 -14.33 -4.41 -13.25
N GLN A 125 -13.51 -4.05 -14.24
CA GLN A 125 -13.92 -3.95 -15.64
C GLN A 125 -14.53 -5.29 -16.04
N PRO A 126 -15.76 -5.31 -16.60
CA PRO A 126 -16.32 -6.53 -17.13
C PRO A 126 -15.39 -7.04 -18.23
N ILE A 127 -15.08 -8.34 -18.15
CA ILE A 127 -14.39 -9.04 -19.22
C ILE A 127 -15.25 -8.84 -20.47
N SER A 128 -14.75 -8.12 -21.48
CA SER A 128 -15.48 -7.88 -22.71
C SER A 128 -15.72 -9.21 -23.42
N ASN A 129 -16.88 -9.82 -23.17
CA ASN A 129 -17.40 -10.89 -24.00
C ASN A 129 -17.82 -10.27 -25.33
N GLY A 130 -16.85 -10.11 -26.22
CA GLY A 130 -17.12 -9.96 -27.64
C GLY A 130 -17.70 -11.27 -28.13
N LEU A 131 -19.03 -11.33 -28.25
CA LEU A 131 -19.81 -11.97 -29.30
C LEU A 131 -21.28 -11.97 -28.87
N GLY A 132 -22.08 -11.18 -29.60
CA GLY A 132 -23.52 -11.31 -29.56
C GLY A 132 -23.94 -12.68 -30.05
N CYS A 133 -24.73 -13.38 -29.25
CA CYS A 133 -25.61 -14.44 -29.71
C CYS A 133 -27.03 -14.05 -29.26
N PRO A 134 -28.03 -14.06 -30.16
CA PRO A 134 -29.40 -13.72 -29.83
C PRO A 134 -29.98 -14.82 -28.95
N VAL A 135 -30.58 -14.41 -27.83
CA VAL A 135 -31.34 -15.30 -26.95
C VAL A 135 -32.65 -15.63 -27.66
N LEU A 136 -32.82 -16.90 -28.03
CA LEU A 136 -34.13 -17.53 -28.25
C LEU A 136 -34.67 -17.99 -26.89
#